data_AF-A0A1C6MZI8-F1
#
_entry.id   AF-A0A1C6MZI8-F1
#
_cell.length_a   1.000
_cell.length_b   1.000
_cell.length_c   1.000
_cell.angle_alpha   90.00
_cell.angle_beta   90.00
_cell.angle_gamma   90.00
#
_symmetry.space_group_name_H-M   'P 1'
#
loop_
_entity.id
_entity.type
_entity.pdbx_description
1 polymer ?
#
loop_
_entity_poly.entity_id
_entity_poly.type
_entity_poly.pdbx_seq_one_letter_code
_entity_poly.pdbx_strand_id
1 'polypeptide(L)'
;MRIQGMHQLAAGVLTVAAPVATWGLVGRQDEPGVPPRQLDRAVQPPDVPAGAETALGLGALLLAALSAALLVRASRSGSFDRRWWQVLAPLVAAGVLAGAGWQVVTAGVIGANIGAGMFLVLGTPVIAGLVLWAVGRGIWLSRAGGGGLGDGYTPGSPAGSGA
;
A
#
# COMPACT_ATOMS: atom_id res chain seq x y z
N MET A 1 19.77 2.49 16.30
CA MET A 1 18.36 2.07 16.51
C MET A 1 17.31 3.07 16.02
N ARG A 2 17.40 4.40 16.27
CA ARG A 2 16.34 5.37 15.89
C ARG A 2 16.02 5.48 14.38
N ILE A 3 17.02 5.37 13.50
CA ILE A 3 16.84 5.59 12.05
C ILE A 3 16.03 4.45 11.40
N GLN A 4 16.20 3.22 11.87
CA GLN A 4 15.52 2.05 11.31
C GLN A 4 14.02 2.04 11.66
N GLY A 5 13.65 2.46 12.88
CA GLY A 5 12.25 2.63 13.28
C GLY A 5 11.54 3.73 12.47
N MET A 6 12.25 4.80 12.09
CA MET A 6 11.69 5.87 11.28
C MET A 6 11.33 5.41 9.86
N HIS A 7 12.15 4.56 9.21
CA HIS A 7 11.81 4.02 7.90
C HIS A 7 10.62 3.07 7.94
N GLN A 8 10.53 2.23 8.99
CA GLN A 8 9.39 1.33 9.18
C GLN A 8 8.10 2.12 9.40
N LEU A 9 8.16 3.18 10.19
CA LEU A 9 7.03 4.08 10.40
C LEU A 9 6.63 4.77 9.09
N ALA A 10 7.58 5.33 8.33
CA ALA A 10 7.29 5.95 7.03
C ALA A 10 6.68 4.96 6.03
N ALA A 11 7.18 3.72 5.99
CA ALA A 11 6.63 2.65 5.16
C ALA A 11 5.19 2.29 5.56
N GLY A 12 4.92 2.16 6.86
CA GLY A 12 3.59 1.91 7.40
C GLY A 12 2.62 3.05 7.08
N VAL A 13 3.03 4.29 7.35
CA VAL A 13 2.25 5.50 7.06
C VAL A 13 1.94 5.59 5.58
N LEU A 14 2.92 5.38 4.69
CA LEU A 14 2.69 5.41 3.24
C LEU A 14 1.64 4.38 2.80
N THR A 15 1.71 3.16 3.35
CA THR A 15 0.81 2.06 2.98
C THR A 15 -0.64 2.34 3.41
N VAL A 16 -0.84 2.94 4.59
CA VAL A 16 -2.17 3.27 5.11
C VAL A 16 -2.71 4.59 4.53
N ALA A 17 -1.83 5.57 4.28
CA ALA A 17 -2.23 6.86 3.74
C ALA A 17 -2.64 6.78 2.27
N ALA A 18 -2.05 5.87 1.48
CA ALA A 18 -2.38 5.69 0.06
C ALA A 18 -3.89 5.45 -0.20
N PRO A 19 -4.56 4.44 0.40
CA PRO A 19 -5.98 4.22 0.16
C PRO A 19 -6.84 5.40 0.62
N VAL A 20 -6.52 6.03 1.75
CA VAL A 20 -7.28 7.18 2.28
C VAL A 20 -7.13 8.41 1.38
N ALA A 21 -5.91 8.67 0.91
CA ALA A 21 -5.63 9.76 -0.02
C ALA A 21 -6.40 9.56 -1.33
N THR A 22 -6.36 8.35 -1.91
CA THR A 22 -7.11 8.08 -3.13
C THR A 22 -8.61 8.15 -2.92
N TRP A 23 -9.13 7.61 -1.82
CA TRP A 23 -10.55 7.68 -1.49
C TRP A 23 -11.06 9.13 -1.41
N GLY A 24 -10.34 10.00 -0.70
CA GLY A 24 -10.72 11.41 -0.54
C GLY A 24 -10.50 12.26 -1.80
N LEU A 25 -9.49 11.94 -2.62
CA LEU A 25 -9.21 12.66 -3.87
C LEU A 25 -10.19 12.32 -4.99
N VAL A 26 -10.57 11.04 -5.11
CA VAL A 26 -11.58 10.61 -6.08
C VAL A 26 -12.94 11.18 -5.69
N GLY A 27 -13.26 11.19 -4.38
CA GLY A 27 -14.53 11.70 -3.89
C GLY A 27 -15.73 10.90 -4.40
N ARG A 28 -16.94 11.30 -3.98
CA ARG A 28 -18.18 10.61 -4.36
C ARG A 28 -18.46 10.74 -5.86
N GLN A 29 -18.89 9.64 -6.47
CA GLN A 29 -19.14 9.51 -7.90
C GLN A 29 -20.63 9.32 -8.22
N ASP A 30 -21.50 10.09 -7.56
CA ASP A 30 -22.95 10.01 -7.79
C ASP A 30 -23.36 10.60 -9.15
N GLU A 31 -24.39 10.01 -9.79
CA GLU A 31 -24.92 10.48 -11.07
C GLU A 31 -25.36 11.96 -11.00
N PRO A 32 -24.81 12.85 -11.86
CA PRO A 32 -25.10 14.28 -11.77
C PRO A 32 -26.57 14.62 -12.04
N GLY A 33 -27.13 15.51 -11.23
CA GLY A 33 -28.50 16.02 -11.43
C GLY A 33 -29.62 15.07 -10.98
N VAL A 34 -29.26 13.93 -10.39
CA VAL A 34 -30.23 12.94 -9.89
C VAL A 34 -30.41 13.09 -8.37
N PRO A 35 -31.65 13.21 -7.87
CA PRO A 35 -31.90 13.25 -6.43
C PRO A 35 -31.43 11.96 -5.74
N PRO A 36 -30.87 12.03 -4.51
CA PRO A 36 -30.33 10.85 -3.80
C PRO A 36 -31.29 9.67 -3.63
N ARG A 37 -32.60 9.92 -3.66
CA ARG A 37 -33.68 8.91 -3.55
C ARG A 37 -33.88 8.06 -4.81
N GLN A 38 -33.30 8.47 -5.94
CA GLN A 38 -33.39 7.78 -7.23
C GLN A 38 -32.08 7.07 -7.60
N LEU A 39 -31.07 7.16 -6.73
CA LEU A 39 -29.78 6.52 -6.94
C LEU A 39 -29.79 5.12 -6.34
N ASP A 40 -29.55 4.12 -7.19
CA ASP A 40 -29.28 2.76 -6.75
C ASP A 40 -27.80 2.64 -6.40
N ARG A 41 -27.51 2.19 -5.18
CA ARG A 41 -26.15 1.99 -4.67
C ARG A 41 -25.95 0.53 -4.33
N ALA A 42 -24.81 -0.03 -4.75
CA ALA A 42 -24.43 -1.39 -4.37
C ALA A 42 -24.03 -1.46 -2.89
N VAL A 43 -23.39 -0.41 -2.37
CA VAL A 43 -23.02 -0.25 -0.96
C VAL A 43 -23.30 1.19 -0.52
N GLN A 44 -23.89 1.36 0.66
CA GLN A 44 -24.16 2.69 1.22
C GLN A 44 -22.85 3.37 1.64
N PRO A 45 -22.53 4.59 1.16
CA PRO A 45 -21.35 5.31 1.59
C PRO A 45 -21.46 5.71 3.07
N PRO A 46 -20.34 5.82 3.79
CA PRO A 46 -20.34 6.29 5.18
C PRO A 46 -20.81 7.75 5.23
N ASP A 47 -21.57 8.10 6.27
CA ASP A 47 -22.14 9.44 6.43
C ASP A 47 -21.07 10.43 6.96
N VAL A 48 -20.16 10.82 6.07
CA VAL A 48 -19.08 11.76 6.35
C VAL A 48 -19.39 13.10 5.67
N PRO A 49 -19.24 14.24 6.37
CA PRO A 49 -19.39 15.55 5.74
C PRO A 49 -18.37 15.71 4.60
N ALA A 50 -18.79 16.27 3.47
CA ALA A 50 -17.91 16.47 2.30
C ALA A 50 -16.62 17.24 2.62
N GLY A 51 -16.69 18.20 3.56
CA GLY A 51 -15.53 18.93 4.06
C GLY A 51 -14.53 18.04 4.80
N ALA A 52 -15.02 17.05 5.56
CA ALA A 52 -14.18 16.11 6.29
C ALA A 52 -13.55 15.06 5.35
N GLU A 53 -14.29 14.57 4.34
CA GLU A 53 -13.74 13.69 3.31
C GLU A 53 -12.55 14.35 2.58
N THR A 54 -12.73 15.61 2.16
CA THR A 54 -11.67 16.40 1.51
C THR A 54 -10.48 16.64 2.43
N ALA A 55 -10.72 17.04 3.68
CA ALA A 55 -9.65 17.29 4.65
C ALA A 55 -8.83 16.03 4.96
N LEU A 56 -9.50 14.88 5.12
CA LEU A 56 -8.86 13.58 5.32
C LEU A 56 -8.06 13.16 4.08
N GLY A 57 -8.62 13.32 2.88
CA GLY A 57 -7.94 13.03 1.62
C GLY A 57 -6.67 13.85 1.44
N LEU A 58 -6.74 15.17 1.66
CA LEU A 58 -5.59 16.07 1.58
C LEU A 58 -4.55 15.76 2.65
N GLY A 59 -4.97 15.55 3.90
CA GLY A 59 -4.07 15.18 4.99
C GLY A 59 -3.34 13.87 4.70
N ALA A 60 -4.05 12.85 4.23
CA ALA A 60 -3.46 11.58 3.83
C ALA A 60 -2.53 11.73 2.62
N LEU A 61 -2.87 12.56 1.64
CA LEU A 61 -2.00 12.84 0.49
C LEU A 61 -0.67 13.46 0.93
N LEU A 62 -0.72 14.46 1.81
CA LEU A 62 0.49 15.10 2.34
C LEU A 62 1.37 14.10 3.11
N LEU A 63 0.76 13.25 3.94
CA LEU A 63 1.47 12.19 4.67
C LEU A 63 2.09 11.15 3.74
N ALA A 64 1.36 10.73 2.69
CA ALA A 64 1.86 9.81 1.68
C ALA A 64 3.04 10.42 0.91
N ALA A 65 2.91 11.68 0.46
CA ALA A 65 3.97 12.39 -0.26
C ALA A 65 5.23 12.57 0.59
N LEU A 66 5.07 12.98 1.85
CA LEU A 66 6.19 13.14 2.78
C LEU A 66 6.88 11.79 3.05
N SER A 67 6.11 10.74 3.32
CA SER A 67 6.64 9.40 3.58
C SER A 67 7.37 8.82 2.37
N ALA A 68 6.81 8.97 1.17
CA ALA A 68 7.45 8.58 -0.08
C ALA A 68 8.76 9.36 -0.30
N ALA A 69 8.76 10.68 -0.11
CA ALA A 69 9.95 11.51 -0.27
C ALA A 69 11.07 11.09 0.71
N LEU A 70 10.72 10.82 1.97
CA LEU A 70 11.66 10.33 2.98
C LEU A 70 12.26 8.97 2.59
N LEU A 71 11.44 8.02 2.15
CA LEU A 71 11.89 6.69 1.73
C LEU A 71 12.74 6.74 0.46
N VAL A 72 12.36 7.57 -0.53
CA VAL A 72 13.15 7.77 -1.75
C VAL A 72 14.49 8.40 -1.41
N ARG A 73 14.52 9.42 -0.53
CA ARG A 73 15.77 10.04 -0.06
C ARG A 73 16.65 9.03 0.67
N ALA A 74 16.08 8.24 1.57
CA ALA A 74 16.80 7.19 2.29
C ALA A 74 17.34 6.09 1.35
N SER A 75 16.60 5.77 0.28
CA SER A 75 17.02 4.82 -0.76
C SER A 75 18.16 5.35 -1.64
N ARG A 76 18.26 6.68 -1.79
CA ARG A 76 19.36 7.35 -2.50
C ARG A 76 20.59 7.49 -1.63
N SER A 77 20.43 7.69 -0.32
CA SER A 77 21.54 7.77 0.64
C SER A 77 22.06 6.39 1.11
N GLY A 78 21.50 5.29 0.60
CA GLY A 78 21.89 3.92 0.98
C GLY A 78 21.42 3.48 2.37
N SER A 79 20.64 4.32 3.05
CA SER A 79 20.10 4.08 4.40
C SER A 79 18.89 3.12 4.39
N PHE A 80 18.26 2.95 3.23
CA PHE A 80 17.14 2.04 3.01
C PHE A 80 17.46 1.07 1.87
N ASP A 81 17.29 -0.23 2.12
CA ASP A 81 17.51 -1.26 1.10
C ASP A 81 16.44 -1.16 0.01
N ARG A 82 16.90 -0.82 -1.21
CA ARG A 82 16.05 -0.63 -2.39
C ARG A 82 15.20 -1.86 -2.72
N ARG A 83 15.60 -3.07 -2.30
CA ARG A 83 14.82 -4.31 -2.53
C ARG A 83 13.43 -4.24 -1.90
N TRP A 84 13.25 -3.49 -0.82
CA TRP A 84 11.96 -3.31 -0.16
C TRP A 84 10.93 -2.51 -1.01
N TRP A 85 11.36 -1.80 -2.05
CA TRP A 85 10.42 -1.21 -3.01
C TRP A 85 9.58 -2.25 -3.75
N GLN A 86 10.07 -3.48 -3.89
CA GLN A 86 9.30 -4.59 -4.47
C GLN A 86 8.16 -5.08 -3.56
N VAL A 87 8.14 -4.64 -2.30
CA VAL A 87 7.05 -4.88 -1.33
C VAL A 87 6.17 -3.63 -1.23
N LEU A 88 6.79 -2.45 -1.08
CA LEU A 88 6.07 -1.20 -0.88
C LEU A 88 5.29 -0.74 -2.11
N ALA A 89 5.88 -0.81 -3.31
CA ALA A 89 5.19 -0.32 -4.51
C ALA A 89 3.91 -1.11 -4.80
N PRO A 90 3.89 -2.45 -4.75
CA PRO A 90 2.65 -3.22 -4.88
C PRO A 90 1.61 -2.92 -3.79
N LEU A 91 2.03 -2.72 -2.53
CA LEU A 91 1.11 -2.36 -1.44
C LEU A 91 0.48 -0.98 -1.65
N VAL A 92 1.27 0.01 -2.06
CA VAL A 92 0.77 1.34 -2.39
C VAL A 92 -0.20 1.25 -3.57
N ALA A 93 0.15 0.51 -4.63
CA ALA A 93 -0.74 0.31 -5.78
C ALA A 93 -2.06 -0.37 -5.37
N ALA A 94 -2.00 -1.41 -4.52
CA ALA A 94 -3.17 -2.07 -3.98
C ALA A 94 -4.05 -1.10 -3.16
N GLY A 95 -3.43 -0.26 -2.32
CA GLY A 95 -4.12 0.78 -1.56
C GLY A 95 -4.82 1.81 -2.46
N VAL A 96 -4.12 2.30 -3.48
CA VAL A 96 -4.70 3.24 -4.47
C VAL A 96 -5.91 2.61 -5.18
N LEU A 97 -5.77 1.38 -5.68
CA LEU A 97 -6.87 0.67 -6.33
C LEU A 97 -8.05 0.42 -5.38
N ALA A 98 -7.79 0.09 -4.12
CA ALA A 98 -8.83 -0.09 -3.11
C ALA A 98 -9.58 1.22 -2.80
N GLY A 99 -8.86 2.33 -2.63
CA GLY A 99 -9.46 3.64 -2.37
C GLY A 99 -10.31 4.13 -3.55
N ALA A 100 -9.82 3.97 -4.78
CA ALA A 100 -10.58 4.32 -5.99
C ALA A 100 -11.78 3.37 -6.19
N GLY A 101 -11.56 2.07 -6.03
CA GLY A 101 -12.59 1.05 -6.17
C GLY A 101 -13.73 1.18 -5.17
N TRP A 102 -13.43 1.61 -3.94
CA TRP A 102 -14.46 1.92 -2.97
C TRP A 102 -15.45 2.96 -3.51
N GLN A 103 -14.95 4.05 -4.10
CA GLN A 103 -15.81 5.09 -4.68
C GLN A 103 -16.65 4.56 -5.85
N VAL A 104 -16.09 3.67 -6.67
CA VAL A 104 -16.83 3.00 -7.76
C VAL A 104 -17.95 2.11 -7.22
N VAL A 105 -17.69 1.37 -6.14
CA VAL A 105 -18.67 0.46 -5.52
C VAL A 105 -19.77 1.22 -4.77
N THR A 106 -19.44 2.36 -4.16
CA THR A 106 -20.41 3.21 -3.45
C THR A 106 -21.09 4.26 -4.33
N ALA A 107 -20.71 4.36 -5.61
CA ALA A 107 -21.31 5.30 -6.55
C ALA A 107 -22.81 5.04 -6.69
N GLY A 108 -23.61 6.09 -6.52
CA GLY A 108 -25.02 6.08 -6.87
C GLY A 108 -25.20 6.26 -8.37
N VAL A 109 -25.84 5.29 -9.01
CA VAL A 109 -26.18 5.34 -10.44
C VAL A 109 -27.66 5.03 -10.64
N ILE A 110 -28.20 5.35 -11.82
CA ILE A 110 -29.55 4.91 -12.19
C ILE A 110 -29.44 3.47 -12.73
N GLY A 111 -29.97 2.50 -11.99
CA GLY A 111 -29.93 1.09 -12.37
C GLY A 111 -28.68 0.34 -11.90
N ALA A 112 -28.24 -0.67 -12.67
CA ALA A 112 -27.15 -1.56 -12.24
C ALA A 112 -25.77 -0.90 -12.37
N ASN A 113 -25.02 -0.83 -11.27
CA ASN A 113 -23.64 -0.34 -11.25
C ASN A 113 -22.67 -1.37 -11.88
N ILE A 114 -22.51 -1.30 -13.21
CA ILE A 114 -21.57 -2.14 -13.97
C ILE A 114 -20.13 -1.92 -13.51
N GLY A 115 -19.79 -0.68 -13.13
CA GLY A 115 -18.47 -0.35 -12.59
C GLY A 115 -18.13 -1.14 -11.33
N ALA A 116 -19.08 -1.24 -10.39
CA ALA A 116 -18.94 -2.02 -9.17
C ALA A 116 -18.75 -3.52 -9.50
N GLY A 117 -19.58 -4.06 -10.41
CA GLY A 117 -19.46 -5.45 -10.85
C GLY A 117 -18.09 -5.74 -11.46
N MET A 118 -17.62 -4.89 -12.37
CA MET A 118 -16.31 -5.03 -13.01
C MET A 118 -15.16 -4.90 -12.00
N PHE A 119 -15.25 -3.96 -11.05
CA PHE A 119 -14.24 -3.82 -10.01
C PHE A 119 -14.18 -5.04 -9.09
N LEU A 120 -15.32 -5.64 -8.74
CA LEU A 120 -15.36 -6.86 -7.93
C LEU A 120 -14.76 -8.06 -8.67
N VAL A 121 -15.04 -8.20 -9.97
CA VAL A 121 -14.55 -9.33 -10.78
C VAL A 121 -13.07 -9.19 -11.15
N LEU A 122 -12.59 -7.99 -11.47
CA LEU A 122 -11.22 -7.77 -11.95
C LEU A 122 -10.34 -7.04 -10.93
N GLY A 123 -10.84 -5.99 -10.30
CA GLY A 123 -10.11 -5.19 -9.33
C GLY A 123 -9.74 -5.96 -8.07
N THR A 124 -10.68 -6.70 -7.48
CA THR A 124 -10.43 -7.47 -6.26
C THR A 124 -9.34 -8.55 -6.45
N PRO A 125 -9.36 -9.39 -7.51
CA PRO A 125 -8.26 -10.32 -7.77
C PRO A 125 -6.90 -9.64 -7.99
N VAL A 126 -6.87 -8.50 -8.68
CA VAL A 126 -5.63 -7.73 -8.88
C VAL A 126 -5.09 -7.24 -7.54
N ILE A 127 -5.93 -6.66 -6.69
CA ILE A 127 -5.54 -6.22 -5.34
C ILE A 127 -5.02 -7.40 -4.52
N ALA A 128 -5.73 -8.54 -4.53
CA ALA A 128 -5.31 -9.74 -3.83
C ALA A 128 -3.94 -10.23 -4.33
N GLY A 129 -3.72 -10.24 -5.65
CA GLY A 129 -2.44 -10.61 -6.26
C GLY A 129 -1.29 -9.70 -5.82
N LEU A 130 -1.52 -8.37 -5.80
CA LEU A 130 -0.52 -7.39 -5.35
C LEU A 130 -0.17 -7.58 -3.86
N VAL A 131 -1.17 -7.81 -3.01
CA VAL A 131 -0.97 -8.07 -1.57
C VAL A 131 -0.21 -9.37 -1.36
N LEU A 132 -0.63 -10.47 -2.01
CA LEU A 132 0.04 -11.77 -1.90
C LEU A 132 1.49 -11.68 -2.37
N TRP A 133 1.75 -10.98 -3.48
CA TRP A 133 3.09 -10.71 -3.96
C TRP A 133 3.94 -9.96 -2.93
N ALA A 134 3.40 -8.87 -2.37
CA ALA A 134 4.11 -8.07 -1.37
C ALA A 134 4.44 -8.88 -0.12
N VAL A 135 3.49 -9.67 0.38
CA VAL A 135 3.68 -10.57 1.52
C VAL A 135 4.77 -11.61 1.22
N GLY A 136 4.68 -12.28 0.06
CA GLY A 136 5.67 -13.28 -0.35
C GLY A 136 7.08 -12.70 -0.46
N ARG A 137 7.24 -11.54 -1.11
CA ARG A 137 8.53 -10.85 -1.21
C ARG A 137 9.03 -10.35 0.14
N GLY A 138 8.15 -9.84 1.00
CA GLY A 138 8.49 -9.40 2.35
C GLY A 138 9.07 -10.55 3.18
N ILE A 139 8.37 -11.70 3.21
CA ILE A 139 8.82 -12.90 3.91
C ILE A 139 10.17 -13.39 3.36
N TRP A 140 10.33 -13.42 2.03
CA TRP A 140 11.58 -13.85 1.40
C TRP A 140 12.76 -12.94 1.77
N LEU A 141 12.58 -11.61 1.73
CA LEU A 141 13.62 -10.64 2.11
C LEU A 141 13.97 -10.75 3.60
N SER A 142 12.99 -10.93 4.48
CA SER A 142 13.21 -11.13 5.92
C SER A 142 14.01 -12.39 6.21
N ARG A 143 13.81 -13.47 5.43
CA ARG A 143 14.57 -14.73 5.57
C ARG A 143 15.98 -14.64 4.98
N ALA A 144 16.15 -13.99 3.83
CA ALA A 144 17.44 -13.84 3.17
C ALA A 144 18.44 -13.01 4.00
N GLY A 145 17.97 -12.08 4.83
CA GLY A 145 18.82 -11.30 5.75
C GLY A 145 19.28 -12.05 7.00
N GLY A 146 18.67 -13.19 7.35
CA GLY A 146 18.95 -13.95 8.57
C GLY A 146 19.86 -15.18 8.39
N GLY A 147 20.14 -15.60 7.15
CA GLY A 147 20.87 -16.84 6.84
C GLY A 147 22.41 -16.74 6.87
N GLY A 148 22.99 -15.58 7.16
CA GLY A 148 24.43 -15.32 7.00
C GLY A 148 25.35 -15.72 8.17
N LEU A 149 24.85 -16.47 9.17
CA LEU A 149 25.62 -16.84 10.38
C LEU A 149 25.89 -18.36 10.51
N GLY A 150 25.62 -19.16 9.46
CA GLY A 150 25.75 -20.62 9.50
C GLY A 150 26.94 -21.22 8.73
N ASP A 151 27.47 -20.53 7.72
CA ASP A 151 28.48 -21.12 6.82
C ASP A 151 29.83 -20.41 6.98
N GLY A 152 30.75 -21.00 7.76
CA GLY A 152 32.16 -20.58 7.70
C GLY A 152 33.03 -20.74 8.94
N TYR A 153 32.59 -21.37 10.03
CA TYR A 153 33.53 -21.82 11.07
C TYR A 153 33.92 -23.28 10.81
N THR A 154 34.98 -23.49 10.02
CA THR A 154 35.77 -24.73 10.10
C THR A 154 36.80 -24.56 11.22
N PRO A 155 36.62 -25.20 12.40
CA PRO A 155 37.66 -25.21 13.42
C PRO A 155 38.81 -26.10 12.94
N GLY A 156 39.99 -25.49 12.83
CA GLY A 156 41.29 -26.15 13.05
C GLY A 156 41.66 -27.29 12.10
N SER A 157 42.32 -26.97 10.99
CA SER A 157 43.41 -27.83 10.53
C SER A 157 44.69 -27.40 11.27
N PRO A 158 45.22 -28.20 12.21
CA PRO A 158 46.51 -27.90 12.82
C PRO A 158 47.61 -27.98 11.76
N ALA A 159 48.44 -26.93 11.74
CA ALA A 159 49.69 -26.88 10.99
C ALA A 159 50.60 -28.02 11.46
N GLY A 160 50.70 -29.07 10.66
CA GLY A 160 51.75 -30.07 10.76
C GLY A 160 52.98 -29.58 10.00
N SER A 161 53.81 -28.77 10.66
CA SER A 161 55.21 -28.59 10.26
C SER A 161 55.99 -29.84 10.71
N GLY A 162 56.39 -30.69 9.76
CA GLY A 162 57.27 -31.82 9.99
C GLY A 162 58.44 -31.76 9.01
N ALA A 163 59.60 -31.42 9.57
CA ALA A 163 60.99 -31.72 9.19
C ALA A 163 61.36 -31.86 7.71
#